data_AF-A0A4V1XAR5-F1
#
_entry.id   AF-A0A4V1XAR5-F1
#
_cell.length_a   1.000
_cell.length_b   1.000
_cell.length_c   1.000
_cell.angle_alpha   90.00
_cell.angle_beta   90.00
_cell.angle_gamma   90.00
#
_symmetry.space_group_name_H-M   'P 1'
#
loop_
_entity.id
_entity.type
_entity.pdbx_description
1 polymer ?
#
loop_
_entity_poly.entity_id
_entity_poly.type
_entity_poly.pdbx_seq_one_letter_code
_entity_poly.pdbx_strand_id
1 'polypeptide(L)'
;MLTALPSKSAEFRRVLWTGLYSQLVLMNVPVGGDIGDEIHTVDQILTFTSGTGPAQVGGKEQEVKAGDLIIVPAGTQHQFINTGPTPLLLYTVYSPAERKPTSVHKTKEQGDKEEEEGIDEPPEWSQKSKAENEKEGWVKVPE
;
A
#
# COMPACT_ATOMS: atom_id res chain seq x y z
N MET A 1 11.83 -14.41 -4.09
CA MET A 1 10.49 -14.29 -4.71
C MET A 1 9.46 -14.75 -3.69
N LEU A 2 8.42 -13.95 -3.44
CA LEU A 2 7.25 -14.38 -2.66
C LEU A 2 6.32 -15.16 -3.61
N THR A 3 6.00 -16.41 -3.29
CA THR A 3 5.24 -17.32 -4.16
C THR A 3 3.76 -17.41 -3.82
N ALA A 4 3.37 -16.90 -2.65
CA ALA A 4 1.97 -16.79 -2.23
C ALA A 4 1.83 -15.60 -1.29
N LEU A 5 0.74 -14.85 -1.46
CA LEU A 5 0.35 -13.83 -0.50
C LEU A 5 -0.34 -14.49 0.70
N PRO A 6 -0.14 -13.98 1.92
CA PRO A 6 -0.83 -14.54 3.08
C PRO A 6 -2.34 -14.38 2.91
N SER A 7 -3.08 -15.49 3.03
CA SER A 7 -4.55 -15.46 3.13
C SER A 7 -5.04 -15.09 4.54
N LYS A 8 -4.10 -14.79 5.45
CA LYS A 8 -4.29 -14.31 6.81
C LYS A 8 -3.09 -13.44 7.19
N SER A 9 -3.32 -12.31 7.87
CA SER A 9 -2.29 -11.52 8.56
C SER A 9 -2.85 -11.09 9.90
N ALA A 10 -2.01 -10.94 10.93
CA ALA A 10 -2.46 -10.37 12.21
C ALA A 10 -2.27 -8.84 12.26
N GLU A 11 -1.41 -8.33 11.39
CA GLU A 11 -0.93 -6.96 11.34
C GLU A 11 -1.79 -6.14 10.38
N PHE A 12 -2.17 -4.94 10.81
CA PHE A 12 -2.89 -3.99 9.98
C PHE A 12 -2.11 -3.65 8.70
N ARG A 13 -0.80 -3.42 8.82
CA ARG A 13 0.08 -3.07 7.70
C ARG A 13 1.45 -3.70 7.88
N ARG A 14 2.01 -4.27 6.82
CA ARG A 14 3.39 -4.80 6.80
C ARG A 14 4.04 -4.57 5.45
N VAL A 15 5.17 -3.88 5.43
CA VAL A 15 6.00 -3.76 4.24
C VAL A 15 6.67 -5.11 3.97
N LEU A 16 6.47 -5.65 2.77
CA LEU A 16 7.07 -6.92 2.34
C LEU A 16 8.34 -6.71 1.52
N TRP A 17 8.37 -5.63 0.73
CA TRP A 17 9.51 -5.29 -0.12
C TRP A 17 9.50 -3.81 -0.48
N THR A 18 10.69 -3.20 -0.52
CA THR A 18 10.88 -1.84 -1.05
C THR A 18 12.03 -1.85 -2.04
N GLY A 19 11.75 -1.48 -3.28
CA GLY A 19 12.73 -1.35 -4.35
C GLY A 19 13.09 0.10 -4.65
N LEU A 20 13.70 0.29 -5.83
CA LEU A 20 14.03 1.61 -6.36
C LEU A 20 12.80 2.38 -6.87
N TYR A 21 11.78 1.67 -7.35
CA TYR A 21 10.64 2.28 -8.05
C TYR A 21 9.28 1.89 -7.49
N SER A 22 9.23 0.90 -6.60
CA SER A 22 7.96 0.44 -6.03
C SER A 22 8.14 -0.21 -4.68
N GLN A 23 7.04 -0.26 -3.93
CA GLN A 23 6.95 -0.90 -2.63
C GLN A 23 5.73 -1.80 -2.57
N LEU A 24 5.92 -3.02 -2.06
CA LEU A 24 4.85 -3.99 -1.83
C LEU A 24 4.52 -4.03 -0.33
N VAL A 25 3.25 -3.80 -0.01
CA VAL A 25 2.73 -3.79 1.37
C VAL A 25 1.54 -4.72 1.48
N LEU A 26 1.48 -5.50 2.55
CA LEU A 26 0.31 -6.30 2.92
C LEU A 26 -0.53 -5.51 3.92
N MET A 27 -1.85 -5.58 3.78
CA MET A 27 -2.78 -4.98 4.73
C MET A 27 -3.88 -5.94 5.15
N ASN A 28 -4.31 -5.78 6.40
CA ASN A 28 -5.46 -6.46 6.97
C ASN A 28 -6.35 -5.44 7.69
N VAL A 29 -7.52 -5.16 7.10
CA VAL A 29 -8.50 -4.28 7.71
C VAL A 29 -9.53 -5.13 8.46
N PRO A 30 -9.63 -5.00 9.81
CA PRO A 30 -10.60 -5.74 10.59
C PRO A 30 -12.04 -5.37 10.21
N VAL A 31 -13.01 -6.23 10.57
CA VAL A 31 -14.44 -5.94 10.35
C VAL A 31 -14.81 -4.63 11.04
N GLY A 32 -15.45 -3.73 10.30
CA GLY A 32 -15.82 -2.39 10.75
C GLY A 32 -14.67 -1.37 10.75
N GLY A 33 -13.45 -1.77 10.36
CA GLY A 33 -12.31 -0.87 10.22
C GLY A 33 -12.18 -0.29 8.82
N ASP A 34 -11.23 0.62 8.65
CA ASP A 34 -10.87 1.26 7.39
C ASP A 34 -9.35 1.40 7.24
N ILE A 35 -8.90 1.75 6.03
CA ILE A 35 -7.49 2.03 5.75
C ILE A 35 -7.06 3.44 6.18
N GLY A 36 -7.97 4.41 6.12
CA GLY A 36 -7.69 5.86 6.13
C GLY A 36 -8.27 6.55 4.90
N ASP A 37 -8.65 7.83 5.03
CA ASP A 37 -9.00 8.72 3.92
C ASP A 37 -7.76 9.51 3.53
N GLU A 38 -7.13 9.12 2.41
CA GLU A 38 -5.75 9.48 2.08
C GLU A 38 -5.63 10.13 0.70
N ILE A 39 -4.58 10.96 0.55
CA ILE A 39 -4.10 11.46 -0.73
C ILE A 39 -2.58 11.30 -0.75
N HIS A 40 -2.08 10.45 -1.66
CA HIS A 40 -0.64 10.23 -1.84
C HIS A 40 -0.12 10.97 -3.08
N THR A 41 1.16 11.30 -3.10
CA THR A 41 1.84 11.87 -4.29
C THR A 41 2.37 10.79 -5.25
N VAL A 42 2.11 9.52 -4.92
CA VAL A 42 2.52 8.34 -5.68
C VAL A 42 1.31 7.59 -6.23
N ASP A 43 1.50 6.78 -7.27
CA ASP A 43 0.46 5.85 -7.72
C ASP A 43 0.35 4.67 -6.74
N GLN A 44 -0.87 4.19 -6.52
CA GLN A 44 -1.15 3.03 -5.68
C GLN A 44 -2.05 2.02 -6.40
N ILE A 45 -1.68 0.75 -6.34
CA ILE A 45 -2.44 -0.37 -6.92
C ILE A 45 -2.78 -1.35 -5.80
N LEU A 46 -4.07 -1.52 -5.53
CA LEU A 46 -4.57 -2.40 -4.47
C LEU A 46 -5.23 -3.62 -5.10
N THR A 47 -4.89 -4.82 -4.62
CA THR A 47 -5.54 -6.06 -5.03
C THR A 47 -6.10 -6.78 -3.82
N PHE A 48 -7.40 -7.03 -3.85
CA PHE A 48 -8.15 -7.59 -2.73
C PHE A 48 -8.14 -9.12 -2.79
N THR A 49 -7.78 -9.78 -1.69
CA THR A 49 -7.64 -11.24 -1.60
C THR A 49 -8.69 -11.87 -0.68
N SER A 50 -9.34 -11.08 0.17
CA SER A 50 -10.44 -11.49 1.06
C SER A 50 -11.31 -10.29 1.43
N GLY A 51 -12.55 -10.55 1.85
CA GLY A 51 -13.47 -9.55 2.36
C GLY A 51 -14.21 -8.77 1.28
N THR A 52 -15.07 -7.87 1.74
CA THR A 52 -15.90 -7.01 0.90
C THR A 52 -16.10 -5.66 1.60
N GLY A 53 -16.28 -4.61 0.83
CA GLY A 53 -16.78 -3.34 1.35
C GLY A 53 -16.68 -2.20 0.34
N PRO A 54 -17.11 -0.99 0.72
CA PRO A 54 -17.08 0.15 -0.17
C PRO A 54 -15.66 0.70 -0.30
N ALA A 55 -15.36 1.11 -1.52
CA ALA A 55 -14.20 1.89 -1.90
C ALA A 55 -14.68 3.24 -2.45
N GLN A 56 -14.12 4.33 -1.95
CA GLN A 56 -14.27 5.65 -2.54
C GLN A 56 -12.94 6.00 -3.22
N VAL A 57 -12.97 6.35 -4.51
CA VAL A 57 -11.77 6.76 -5.26
C VAL A 57 -12.14 7.93 -6.17
N GLY A 58 -11.51 9.09 -5.95
CA GLY A 58 -11.75 10.29 -6.74
C GLY A 58 -13.22 10.73 -6.76
N GLY A 59 -13.91 10.60 -5.62
CA GLY A 59 -15.34 10.93 -5.48
C GLY A 59 -16.31 9.90 -6.09
N LYS A 60 -15.82 8.75 -6.58
CA LYS A 60 -16.67 7.65 -7.04
C LYS A 60 -16.70 6.55 -5.99
N GLU A 61 -17.89 6.04 -5.71
CA GLU A 61 -18.11 4.92 -4.79
C GLU A 61 -18.34 3.64 -5.58
N GLN A 62 -17.74 2.54 -5.13
CA GLN A 62 -17.96 1.20 -5.67
C GLN A 62 -17.71 0.13 -4.59
N GLU A 63 -18.33 -1.02 -4.73
CA GLU A 63 -18.01 -2.19 -3.89
C GLU A 63 -16.74 -2.89 -4.40
N VAL A 64 -15.87 -3.30 -3.48
CA VAL A 64 -14.74 -4.20 -3.75
C VAL A 64 -14.94 -5.54 -3.08
N LYS A 65 -14.44 -6.60 -3.70
CA LYS A 65 -14.40 -7.96 -3.15
C LYS A 65 -13.12 -8.70 -3.52
N ALA A 66 -12.92 -9.87 -2.94
CA ALA A 66 -11.82 -10.76 -3.32
C ALA A 66 -11.75 -10.99 -4.84
N GLY A 67 -10.58 -10.75 -5.43
CA GLY A 67 -10.31 -10.82 -6.86
C GLY A 67 -10.32 -9.46 -7.57
N ASP A 68 -10.86 -8.41 -6.94
CA ASP A 68 -10.87 -7.07 -7.52
C ASP A 68 -9.51 -6.38 -7.38
N LEU A 69 -9.26 -5.45 -8.32
CA LEU A 69 -8.08 -4.61 -8.36
C LEU A 69 -8.50 -3.15 -8.56
N ILE A 70 -7.94 -2.26 -7.75
CA ILE A 70 -8.17 -0.82 -7.82
C ILE A 70 -6.84 -0.11 -8.10
N ILE A 71 -6.87 0.84 -9.03
CA ILE A 71 -5.74 1.73 -9.33
C ILE A 71 -6.14 3.12 -8.84
N VAL A 72 -5.31 3.70 -7.98
CA VAL A 72 -5.43 5.04 -7.44
C VAL A 72 -4.26 5.86 -8.00
N PRO A 73 -4.51 6.77 -8.95
CA PRO A 73 -3.48 7.66 -9.46
C PRO A 73 -3.01 8.66 -8.38
N ALA A 74 -1.75 9.10 -8.46
CA ALA A 74 -1.21 10.15 -7.61
C ALA A 74 -2.13 11.38 -7.54
N GLY A 75 -2.30 11.93 -6.33
CA GLY A 75 -3.17 13.07 -6.05
C GLY A 75 -4.67 12.74 -5.99
N THR A 76 -5.05 11.47 -6.07
CA THR A 76 -6.45 11.04 -5.98
C THR A 76 -6.81 10.68 -4.56
N GLN A 77 -7.84 11.34 -4.01
CA GLN A 77 -8.42 10.96 -2.73
C GLN A 77 -9.02 9.57 -2.79
N HIS A 78 -8.77 8.75 -1.78
CA HIS A 78 -9.28 7.40 -1.71
C HIS A 78 -9.48 6.89 -0.28
N GLN A 79 -10.47 6.03 -0.10
CA GLN A 79 -10.78 5.36 1.17
C GLN A 79 -11.32 3.96 0.89
N PHE A 80 -10.98 3.01 1.78
CA PHE A 80 -11.48 1.64 1.74
C PHE A 80 -11.97 1.24 3.13
N ILE A 81 -13.23 0.82 3.23
CA ILE A 81 -13.88 0.49 4.49
C ILE A 81 -14.31 -0.97 4.44
N ASN A 82 -14.03 -1.72 5.51
CA ASN A 82 -14.51 -3.08 5.64
C ASN A 82 -15.89 -3.13 6.31
N THR A 83 -16.94 -3.17 5.50
CA THR A 83 -18.32 -3.36 5.96
C THR A 83 -18.77 -4.83 5.89
N GLY A 84 -17.91 -5.73 5.40
CA GLY A 84 -18.19 -7.15 5.26
C GLY A 84 -18.06 -7.95 6.57
N PRO A 85 -18.47 -9.24 6.57
CA PRO A 85 -18.42 -10.10 7.75
C PRO A 85 -17.04 -10.73 8.00
N THR A 86 -16.07 -10.53 7.10
CA THR A 86 -14.71 -11.08 7.20
C THR A 86 -13.67 -9.97 7.01
N PRO A 87 -12.42 -10.16 7.49
CA PRO A 87 -11.37 -9.18 7.26
C PRO A 87 -11.14 -8.91 5.77
N LEU A 88 -10.97 -7.62 5.43
CA LEU A 88 -10.61 -7.15 4.11
C LEU A 88 -9.09 -7.24 3.99
N LEU A 89 -8.62 -8.28 3.31
CA LEU A 89 -7.21 -8.51 3.06
C LEU A 89 -6.86 -8.04 1.67
N LEU A 90 -5.75 -7.36 1.57
CA LEU A 90 -5.22 -6.88 0.30
C LEU A 90 -3.71 -6.79 0.37
N TYR A 91 -3.09 -6.73 -0.80
CA TYR A 91 -1.75 -6.16 -0.93
C TYR A 91 -1.84 -4.93 -1.81
N THR A 92 -0.95 -4.00 -1.56
CA THR A 92 -0.84 -2.75 -2.30
C THR A 92 0.56 -2.57 -2.82
N VAL A 93 0.66 -2.03 -4.04
CA VAL A 93 1.91 -1.57 -4.63
C VAL A 93 1.86 -0.05 -4.68
N TYR A 94 2.81 0.60 -4.01
CA TYR A 94 3.09 2.02 -4.19
C TYR A 94 4.20 2.20 -5.22
N SER A 95 4.14 3.27 -6.02
CA SER A 95 5.20 3.63 -6.98
C SER A 95 5.39 5.15 -7.07
N PRO A 96 6.45 5.75 -6.49
CA PRO A 96 7.52 5.15 -5.67
C PRO A 96 7.05 4.65 -4.29
N ALA A 97 7.99 4.28 -3.40
CA ALA A 97 7.62 3.81 -2.06
C ALA A 97 6.96 4.92 -1.22
N GLU A 98 5.99 4.55 -0.39
CA GLU A 98 5.29 5.48 0.49
C GLU A 98 5.76 5.33 1.95
N ARG A 99 6.14 4.12 2.37
CA ARG A 99 6.40 3.79 3.79
C ARG A 99 7.84 3.43 4.07
N LYS A 100 8.24 3.40 5.34
CA LYS A 100 9.58 2.91 5.73
C LYS A 100 9.74 1.41 5.42
N PRO A 101 10.91 0.94 4.94
CA PRO A 101 11.04 -0.43 4.41
C PRO A 101 10.80 -1.56 5.40
N THR A 102 10.94 -1.28 6.70
CA THR A 102 10.81 -2.25 7.79
C THR A 102 9.49 -2.12 8.56
N SER A 103 8.57 -1.30 8.08
CA SER A 103 7.35 -0.96 8.83
C SER A 103 6.43 -2.16 9.02
N VAL A 104 6.00 -2.33 10.26
CA VAL A 104 5.01 -3.32 10.69
C VAL A 104 4.11 -2.66 11.73
N HIS A 105 2.88 -2.39 11.33
CA HIS A 105 1.88 -1.80 12.20
C HIS A 105 0.88 -2.88 12.60
N LYS A 106 0.77 -3.15 13.90
CA LYS A 106 -0.19 -4.12 14.42
C LYS A 106 -1.61 -3.62 14.32
N THR A 107 -1.80 -2.31 14.51
CA THR A 107 -3.11 -1.64 14.44
C THR A 107 -3.03 -0.39 13.57
N LYS A 108 -4.18 0.15 13.19
CA LYS A 108 -4.28 1.40 12.43
C LYS A 108 -3.70 2.56 13.24
N GLU A 109 -4.07 2.64 14.53
CA GLU A 109 -3.66 3.72 15.43
C GLU A 109 -2.14 3.77 15.60
N GLN A 110 -1.46 2.62 15.61
CA GLN A 110 0.00 2.59 15.61
C GLN A 110 0.55 3.19 14.32
N GLY A 111 -0.02 2.82 13.17
CA GLY A 111 0.43 3.30 11.87
C GLY A 111 0.21 4.80 11.69
N ASP A 112 -0.99 5.30 12.03
CA ASP A 112 -1.32 6.72 11.97
C ASP A 112 -0.35 7.54 12.85
N LYS A 113 -0.06 7.05 14.06
CA LYS A 113 0.88 7.71 14.98
C LYS A 113 2.31 7.74 14.44
N GLU A 114 2.82 6.62 13.92
CA GLU A 114 4.18 6.56 13.37
C GLU A 114 4.33 7.43 12.11
N GLU A 115 3.25 7.63 11.35
CA GLU A 115 3.19 8.58 10.24
C GLU A 115 3.22 10.04 10.74
N GLU A 116 2.38 10.40 11.69
CA GLU A 116 2.36 11.76 12.29
C GLU A 116 3.70 12.13 12.95
N GLU A 117 4.39 11.16 13.56
CA GLU A 117 5.70 11.34 14.19
C GLU A 117 6.87 11.30 13.18
N GLY A 118 6.62 11.08 11.88
CA GLY A 118 7.64 11.00 10.83
C GLY A 118 8.57 9.78 10.97
N ILE A 119 8.09 8.72 11.61
CA ILE A 119 8.80 7.45 11.83
C ILE A 119 8.64 6.52 10.62
N ASP A 120 7.50 6.59 9.93
CA ASP A 120 7.14 5.74 8.78
C ASP A 120 7.39 6.39 7.41
N GLU A 121 8.57 7.00 7.24
CA GLU A 121 8.93 7.72 6.02
C GLU A 121 9.57 6.81 4.95
N PRO A 122 9.29 7.06 3.65
CA PRO A 122 9.90 6.29 2.58
C PRO A 122 11.41 6.54 2.49
N PRO A 123 12.21 5.55 2.10
CA PRO A 123 13.64 5.73 2.02
C PRO A 123 14.05 6.56 0.80
N GLU A 124 15.07 7.41 0.95
CA GLU A 124 15.54 8.31 -0.12
C GLU A 124 15.86 7.59 -1.44
N TRP A 125 16.42 6.38 -1.41
CA TRP A 125 16.77 5.64 -2.63
C TRP A 125 15.56 5.27 -3.49
N SER A 126 14.38 5.16 -2.88
CA SER A 126 13.14 4.84 -3.59
C SER A 126 12.51 6.05 -4.29
N GLN A 127 12.99 7.25 -3.96
CA GLN A 127 12.45 8.51 -4.48
C GLN A 127 13.22 9.02 -5.70
N LYS A 128 14.32 8.34 -6.08
CA LYS A 128 15.15 8.71 -7.22
C LYS A 128 14.47 8.33 -8.53
N SER A 129 14.59 9.21 -9.53
CA SER A 129 14.14 8.93 -10.88
C SER A 129 14.92 7.78 -11.52
N LYS A 130 14.37 7.22 -12.60
CA LYS A 130 15.06 6.23 -13.43
C LYS A 130 16.43 6.72 -13.90
N ALA A 131 16.50 7.96 -14.38
CA ALA A 131 17.74 8.54 -14.91
C ALA A 131 18.83 8.68 -13.83
N GLU A 132 18.47 9.03 -12.61
CA GLU A 132 19.40 9.10 -11.48
C GLU A 132 19.91 7.71 -11.11
N ASN A 133 19.01 6.73 -10.99
CA ASN A 133 19.38 5.35 -10.64
C ASN A 133 20.26 4.68 -11.72
N GLU A 134 20.04 4.97 -13.01
CA GLU A 134 20.90 4.52 -14.11
C GLU A 134 22.27 5.21 -14.07
N LYS A 135 22.30 6.54 -13.87
CA LYS A 135 23.54 7.32 -13.78
C LYS A 135 24.43 6.88 -12.61
N GLU A 136 23.82 6.54 -11.48
CA GLU A 136 24.52 6.04 -10.29
C GLU A 136 24.91 4.55 -10.40
N GLY A 137 24.46 3.85 -11.44
CA GLY A 137 24.80 2.45 -11.68
C GLY A 137 24.01 1.43 -10.84
N TRP A 138 22.93 1.85 -10.17
CA TRP A 138 22.00 0.97 -9.47
C TRP A 138 21.20 0.10 -10.43
N VAL A 139 20.89 0.64 -11.61
CA VAL A 139 20.26 -0.08 -12.70
C VAL A 139 21.21 -0.13 -13.88
N LYS A 140 21.60 -1.35 -14.27
CA LYS A 140 22.42 -1.59 -15.45
C LYS A 140 21.53 -2.24 -16.50
N VAL A 141 21.24 -1.51 -17.57
CA VAL A 141 20.58 -2.07 -18.75
C VAL A 141 21.70 -2.56 -19.67
N PRO A 142 21.76 -3.86 -20.00
CA PRO A 142 22.66 -4.34 -21.05
C PRO A 142 22.32 -3.64 -22.37
N GLU A 143 23.34 -3.28 -23.15
CA GLU A 143 23.17 -2.81 -24.54
C GLU A 143 22.49 -3.87 -25.43
#